data_AF-A0A1R0G9L4-F1
#
_entry.id   AF-A0A1R0G9L4-F1
#
_cell.length_a   1.000
_cell.length_b   1.000
_cell.length_c   1.000
_cell.angle_alpha   90.00
_cell.angle_beta   90.00
_cell.angle_gamma   90.00
#
_symmetry.space_group_name_H-M   'P 1'
#
loop_
_entity.id
_entity.type
_entity.pdbx_description
1 polymer ?
#
loop_
_entity_poly.entity_id
_entity_poly.type
_entity_poly.pdbx_seq_one_letter_code
_entity_poly.pdbx_strand_id
1 'polypeptide(L)'
;MIIKRPTLTLLAAASVLLSLGVHAEGKISIAQQFGIGYLILDVVRDQNLIEKHGKEQGLDIKVEWNSISGATAMNESLLAGALDVVSAGVPPMLTLWDRTKGKQNVKAIASLGSMPNYLLTNNPDVKTLKDFSEKDRIAVPAAGVGFQSRTLQIETAKQFGDANYKKFDDISISLAHPDATAALIAGGSEINAHFSSPPFQYQELLNPKVHKVLSSYDILGGPATFNVLYTTEKFHDENPKTYKAFYDALAEAEKIIKADKPAAAQAYIRVEQSKLPLALVEKIVQDPEIDFTIVPQRTYIYAEKLQALGVLKNKAGSWKDYFFEEAHGGDGS
;
A
#
# COMPACT_ATOMS: atom_id res chain seq x y z
N MET A 1 20.38 82.10 32.40
CA MET A 1 21.36 81.48 31.48
C MET A 1 21.11 79.98 31.50
N ILE A 2 20.44 79.46 30.47
CA ILE A 2 19.85 78.10 30.44
C ILE A 2 20.89 77.14 29.87
N ILE A 3 21.29 76.12 30.65
CA ILE A 3 22.21 75.05 30.24
C ILE A 3 21.36 73.90 29.68
N LYS A 4 21.48 73.63 28.37
CA LYS A 4 20.89 72.45 27.72
C LYS A 4 21.93 71.33 27.64
N ARG A 5 21.60 70.15 28.15
CA ARG A 5 22.36 68.90 27.98
C ARG A 5 21.97 68.22 26.66
N PRO A 6 22.89 67.57 25.93
CA PRO A 6 22.54 66.80 24.74
C PRO A 6 22.18 65.37 25.12
N THR A 7 21.05 64.88 24.61
CA THR A 7 20.64 63.48 24.69
C THR A 7 21.25 62.71 23.50
N LEU A 8 22.13 61.76 23.79
CA LEU A 8 22.62 60.77 22.83
C LEU A 8 21.50 59.75 22.56
N THR A 9 21.08 59.61 21.30
CA THR A 9 20.12 58.58 20.88
C THR A 9 20.91 57.39 20.32
N LEU A 10 20.96 56.28 21.05
CA LEU A 10 21.48 55.00 20.56
C LEU A 10 20.40 54.33 19.68
N LEU A 11 20.70 54.10 18.41
CA LEU A 11 19.89 53.26 17.53
C LEU A 11 20.32 51.80 17.72
N ALA A 12 19.49 50.99 18.37
CA ALA A 12 19.68 49.54 18.45
C ALA A 12 19.06 48.89 17.20
N ALA A 13 19.90 48.28 16.34
CA ALA A 13 19.45 47.46 15.23
C ALA A 13 18.99 46.10 15.77
N ALA A 14 17.68 45.85 15.76
CA ALA A 14 17.10 44.55 16.10
C ALA A 14 17.14 43.63 14.87
N SER A 15 18.08 42.68 14.87
CA SER A 15 18.13 41.58 13.91
C SER A 15 16.96 40.62 14.20
N VAL A 16 15.90 40.68 13.40
CA VAL A 16 14.85 39.66 13.43
C VAL A 16 15.41 38.41 12.75
N LEU A 17 15.99 37.52 13.55
CA LEU A 17 16.18 36.12 13.15
C LEU A 17 14.78 35.51 13.07
N LEU A 18 14.28 35.33 11.85
CA LEU A 18 13.17 34.43 11.56
C LEU A 18 13.61 33.02 11.97
N SER A 19 13.29 32.64 13.21
CA SER A 19 13.31 31.25 13.63
C SER A 19 12.25 30.53 12.81
N LEU A 20 12.64 29.98 11.66
CA LEU A 20 11.94 28.85 11.08
C LEU A 20 11.83 27.83 12.22
N GLY A 21 10.61 27.54 12.65
CA GLY A 21 10.38 26.57 13.70
C GLY A 21 11.08 25.29 13.30
N VAL A 22 12.13 24.91 14.03
CA VAL A 22 12.72 23.59 13.93
C VAL A 22 11.64 22.66 14.46
N HIS A 23 10.77 22.17 13.58
CA HIS A 23 9.97 21.01 13.88
C HIS A 23 10.95 19.89 14.18
N ALA A 24 10.96 19.42 15.43
CA ALA A 24 11.78 18.30 15.79
C ALA A 24 11.24 17.07 15.05
N GLU A 25 12.02 16.59 14.07
CA GLU A 25 11.86 15.28 13.46
C GLU A 25 11.94 14.15 14.51
N GLY A 26 11.69 12.90 14.09
CA GLY A 26 11.87 11.73 14.96
C GLY A 26 10.58 11.13 15.48
N LYS A 27 9.45 11.37 14.81
CA LYS A 27 8.21 10.61 15.00
C LYS A 27 7.66 10.18 13.66
N ILE A 28 7.20 8.94 13.58
CA ILE A 28 6.55 8.40 12.39
C ILE A 28 5.46 7.41 12.81
N SER A 29 4.25 7.64 12.33
CA SER A 29 3.11 6.75 12.47
C SER A 29 2.82 6.05 11.15
N ILE A 30 2.81 4.71 11.17
CA ILE A 30 2.68 3.86 9.98
C ILE A 30 1.41 3.01 10.13
N ALA A 31 0.54 3.05 9.12
CA ALA A 31 -0.63 2.19 9.05
C ALA A 31 -0.57 1.17 7.91
N GLN A 32 -0.85 -0.09 8.26
CA GLN A 32 -0.97 -1.20 7.32
C GLN A 32 -2.28 -1.97 7.42
N GLN A 33 -2.62 -2.73 6.37
CA GLN A 33 -3.67 -3.74 6.43
C GLN A 33 -3.06 -5.09 6.84
N PHE A 34 -3.86 -6.14 6.83
CA PHE A 34 -3.43 -7.49 7.17
C PHE A 34 -2.90 -8.25 5.95
N GLY A 35 -1.90 -9.10 6.17
CA GLY A 35 -1.46 -10.08 5.19
C GLY A 35 0.05 -10.07 4.95
N ILE A 36 0.56 -11.13 4.31
CA ILE A 36 1.98 -11.31 4.04
C ILE A 36 2.52 -10.26 3.06
N GLY A 37 1.64 -9.53 2.36
CA GLY A 37 2.02 -8.39 1.52
C GLY A 37 2.66 -7.22 2.26
N TYR A 38 2.77 -7.31 3.59
CA TYR A 38 3.42 -6.34 4.46
C TYR A 38 4.73 -6.88 5.07
N LEU A 39 5.25 -8.02 4.61
CA LEU A 39 6.44 -8.67 5.17
C LEU A 39 7.66 -7.75 5.28
N ILE A 40 7.85 -6.82 4.35
CA ILE A 40 8.92 -5.81 4.45
C ILE A 40 8.77 -4.98 5.74
N LEU A 41 7.56 -4.50 6.05
CA LEU A 41 7.28 -3.77 7.28
C LEU A 41 7.39 -4.65 8.52
N ASP A 42 7.02 -5.93 8.42
CA ASP A 42 7.20 -6.88 9.53
C ASP A 42 8.68 -7.05 9.86
N VAL A 43 9.55 -7.20 8.87
CA VAL A 43 11.00 -7.27 9.08
C VAL A 43 11.57 -5.96 9.60
N VAL A 44 11.12 -4.82 9.08
CA VAL A 44 11.49 -3.49 9.60
C VAL A 44 11.17 -3.39 11.09
N ARG A 45 9.98 -3.82 11.50
CA ARG A 45 9.51 -3.76 12.88
C ARG A 45 10.23 -4.76 13.79
N ASP A 46 10.37 -6.02 13.36
CA ASP A 46 11.02 -7.08 14.12
C ASP A 46 12.47 -6.72 14.46
N GLN A 47 13.16 -6.02 13.55
CA GLN A 47 14.56 -5.63 13.71
C GLN A 47 14.78 -4.16 14.13
N ASN A 48 13.72 -3.39 14.36
CA ASN A 48 13.79 -1.95 14.70
C ASN A 48 14.66 -1.14 13.72
N LEU A 49 14.47 -1.39 12.41
CA LEU A 49 15.37 -0.84 11.38
C LEU A 49 15.23 0.68 11.21
N ILE A 50 14.03 1.23 11.42
CA ILE A 50 13.81 2.69 11.36
C ILE A 50 14.61 3.38 12.47
N GLU A 51 14.50 2.86 13.68
CA GLU A 51 15.21 3.37 14.86
C GLU A 51 16.73 3.22 14.71
N LYS A 52 17.18 2.08 14.14
CA LYS A 52 18.59 1.84 13.79
C LYS A 52 19.11 2.93 12.85
N HIS A 53 18.47 3.14 11.70
CA HIS A 53 18.90 4.15 10.73
C HIS A 53 18.71 5.59 11.23
N GLY A 54 17.73 5.85 12.10
CA GLY A 54 17.59 7.13 12.79
C GLY A 54 18.84 7.45 13.61
N LYS A 55 19.30 6.49 14.43
CA LYS A 55 20.50 6.66 15.28
C LYS A 55 21.77 6.90 14.47
N GLU A 56 21.92 6.20 13.34
CA GLU A 56 23.02 6.43 12.39
C GLU A 56 23.03 7.86 11.82
N GLN A 57 21.86 8.50 11.75
CA GLN A 57 21.67 9.90 11.34
C GLN A 57 21.67 10.90 12.51
N GLY A 58 21.95 10.43 13.74
CA GLY A 58 21.93 11.26 14.96
C GLY A 58 20.53 11.70 15.38
N LEU A 59 19.49 10.93 15.03
CA LEU A 59 18.09 11.21 15.34
C LEU A 59 17.48 10.03 16.11
N ASP A 60 16.83 10.31 17.24
CA ASP A 60 16.02 9.29 17.93
C ASP A 60 14.62 9.28 17.31
N ILE A 61 14.23 8.15 16.70
CA ILE A 61 12.94 8.02 16.01
C ILE A 61 12.00 7.16 16.85
N LYS A 62 10.80 7.68 17.12
CA LYS A 62 9.70 6.93 17.71
C LYS A 62 8.74 6.48 16.62
N VAL A 63 8.56 5.18 16.49
CA VAL A 63 7.62 4.58 15.52
C VAL A 63 6.31 4.19 16.20
N GLU A 64 5.19 4.55 15.60
CA GLU A 64 3.84 4.14 16.02
C GLU A 64 3.20 3.28 14.94
N TRP A 65 2.92 2.02 15.26
CA TRP A 65 2.37 1.03 14.32
C TRP A 65 0.87 0.90 14.47
N ASN A 66 0.14 0.99 13.36
CA ASN A 66 -1.32 0.89 13.31
C ASN A 66 -1.75 -0.17 12.29
N SER A 67 -2.77 -0.97 12.64
CA SER A 67 -3.39 -1.94 11.73
C SER A 67 -4.83 -1.54 11.48
N ILE A 68 -5.18 -1.20 10.24
CA ILE A 68 -6.49 -0.66 9.87
C ILE A 68 -7.02 -1.42 8.65
N SER A 69 -8.24 -1.94 8.75
CA SER A 69 -8.94 -2.58 7.64
C SER A 69 -9.40 -1.53 6.62
N GLY A 70 -8.94 -1.67 5.37
CA GLY A 70 -9.39 -0.87 4.24
C GLY A 70 -8.73 0.51 4.12
N ALA A 71 -8.57 0.99 2.88
CA ALA A 71 -7.80 2.21 2.58
C ALA A 71 -8.51 3.52 2.93
N THR A 72 -9.85 3.55 3.01
CA THR A 72 -10.60 4.81 3.19
C THR A 72 -10.27 5.51 4.50
N ALA A 73 -10.36 4.80 5.62
CA ALA A 73 -10.07 5.37 6.94
C ALA A 73 -8.60 5.79 7.08
N MET A 74 -7.67 4.99 6.54
CA MET A 74 -6.25 5.36 6.49
C MET A 74 -6.03 6.66 5.72
N ASN A 75 -6.67 6.80 4.55
CA ASN A 75 -6.53 7.99 3.71
C ASN A 75 -7.08 9.25 4.37
N GLU A 76 -8.19 9.14 5.08
CA GLU A 76 -8.75 10.28 5.83
C GLU A 76 -7.82 10.72 6.95
N SER A 77 -7.29 9.76 7.72
CA SER A 77 -6.31 10.04 8.78
C SER A 77 -4.99 10.62 8.24
N LEU A 78 -4.49 10.14 7.09
CA LEU A 78 -3.32 10.73 6.43
C LEU A 78 -3.57 12.18 6.05
N LEU A 79 -4.70 12.47 5.40
CA LEU A 79 -5.02 13.83 4.94
C LEU A 79 -5.31 14.80 6.09
N ALA A 80 -5.74 14.29 7.24
CA ALA A 80 -5.91 15.05 8.47
C ALA A 80 -4.59 15.26 9.24
N GLY A 81 -3.50 14.59 8.86
CA GLY A 81 -2.21 14.64 9.56
C GLY A 81 -2.20 13.83 10.87
N ALA A 82 -3.12 12.87 11.03
CA ALA A 82 -3.16 11.96 12.18
C ALA A 82 -2.34 10.69 11.95
N LEU A 83 -2.06 10.35 10.68
CA LEU A 83 -1.11 9.32 10.29
C LEU A 83 -0.09 9.93 9.33
N ASP A 84 1.17 9.49 9.44
CA ASP A 84 2.26 10.01 8.61
C ASP A 84 2.43 9.16 7.34
N VAL A 85 2.38 7.84 7.48
CA VAL A 85 2.52 6.90 6.37
C VAL A 85 1.38 5.91 6.43
N VAL A 86 0.79 5.64 5.27
CA VAL A 86 -0.25 4.62 5.12
C VAL A 86 0.08 3.72 3.95
N SER A 87 -0.67 2.62 3.83
CA SER A 87 -0.50 1.67 2.74
C SER A 87 -1.83 1.23 2.16
N ALA A 88 -1.78 0.84 0.89
CA ALA A 88 -2.88 0.24 0.16
C ALA A 88 -2.34 -0.37 -1.13
N GLY A 89 -3.23 -0.99 -1.90
CA GLY A 89 -2.90 -1.36 -3.25
C GLY A 89 -2.65 -0.15 -4.17
N VAL A 90 -2.00 -0.39 -5.30
CA VAL A 90 -1.68 0.66 -6.30
C VAL A 90 -2.91 1.47 -6.75
N PRO A 91 -4.08 0.88 -7.09
CA PRO A 91 -5.21 1.68 -7.58
C PRO A 91 -5.83 2.65 -6.56
N PRO A 92 -6.06 2.27 -5.28
CA PRO A 92 -6.43 3.23 -4.24
C PRO A 92 -5.41 4.36 -4.04
N MET A 93 -4.11 4.04 -4.06
CA MET A 93 -3.04 5.06 -3.95
C MET A 93 -3.11 6.05 -5.14
N LEU A 94 -3.25 5.56 -6.37
CA LEU A 94 -3.40 6.41 -7.56
C LEU A 94 -4.63 7.32 -7.48
N THR A 95 -5.75 6.80 -6.95
CA THR A 95 -6.96 7.61 -6.73
C THR A 95 -6.68 8.75 -5.74
N LEU A 96 -5.88 8.50 -4.71
CA LEU A 96 -5.51 9.52 -3.72
C LEU A 96 -4.52 10.53 -4.30
N TRP A 97 -3.51 10.08 -5.05
CA TRP A 97 -2.58 10.94 -5.79
C TRP A 97 -3.35 11.91 -6.70
N ASP A 98 -4.28 11.38 -7.51
CA ASP A 98 -5.09 12.17 -8.45
C ASP A 98 -5.93 13.25 -7.74
N ARG A 99 -6.56 12.87 -6.62
CA ARG A 99 -7.44 13.75 -5.83
C ARG A 99 -6.69 14.85 -5.07
N THR A 100 -5.43 14.59 -4.70
CA THR A 100 -4.63 15.48 -3.83
C THR A 100 -3.61 16.31 -4.61
N LYS A 101 -3.54 16.14 -5.93
CA LYS A 101 -2.69 16.91 -6.83
C LYS A 101 -2.95 18.42 -6.69
N GLY A 102 -1.88 19.17 -6.44
CA GLY A 102 -1.92 20.62 -6.18
C GLY A 102 -2.36 21.01 -4.77
N LYS A 103 -2.49 20.04 -3.85
CA LYS A 103 -2.87 20.25 -2.44
C LYS A 103 -1.88 19.52 -1.52
N GLN A 104 -2.26 18.38 -0.94
CA GLN A 104 -1.40 17.56 -0.10
C GLN A 104 -0.31 16.82 -0.90
N ASN A 105 -0.48 16.71 -2.22
CA ASN A 105 0.47 16.07 -3.14
C ASN A 105 0.91 14.68 -2.63
N VAL A 106 -0.07 13.81 -2.36
CA VAL A 106 0.23 12.46 -1.89
C VAL A 106 0.94 11.68 -3.00
N LYS A 107 2.08 11.05 -2.66
CA LYS A 107 2.87 10.21 -3.56
C LYS A 107 3.31 8.94 -2.83
N ALA A 108 3.61 7.89 -3.60
CA ALA A 108 4.15 6.65 -3.09
C ALA A 108 5.63 6.80 -2.70
N ILE A 109 5.97 6.17 -1.57
CA ILE A 109 7.32 6.07 -1.01
C ILE A 109 8.04 4.90 -1.64
N ALA A 110 7.41 3.72 -1.61
CA ALA A 110 8.00 2.45 -2.01
C ALA A 110 6.92 1.42 -2.34
N SER A 111 7.27 0.44 -3.17
CA SER A 111 6.54 -0.84 -3.23
C SER A 111 6.75 -1.64 -1.95
N LEU A 112 5.84 -2.57 -1.66
CA LEU A 112 6.03 -3.59 -0.62
C LEU A 112 6.18 -5.00 -1.21
N GLY A 113 5.99 -5.13 -2.52
CA GLY A 113 6.21 -6.35 -3.26
C GLY A 113 5.28 -6.52 -4.44
N SER A 114 5.71 -7.41 -5.33
CA SER A 114 4.92 -7.95 -6.42
C SER A 114 4.38 -9.30 -6.00
N MET A 115 3.06 -9.40 -5.93
CA MET A 115 2.37 -10.67 -5.67
C MET A 115 1.01 -10.68 -6.35
N PRO A 116 0.60 -11.81 -6.96
CA PRO A 116 -0.68 -11.89 -7.60
C PRO A 116 -1.78 -11.99 -6.54
N ASN A 117 -2.83 -11.19 -6.72
CA ASN A 117 -4.13 -11.47 -6.14
C ASN A 117 -4.89 -12.43 -7.07
N TYR A 118 -5.65 -13.35 -6.51
CA TYR A 118 -6.45 -14.32 -7.28
C TYR A 118 -7.94 -14.11 -7.07
N LEU A 119 -8.71 -14.16 -8.16
CA LEU A 119 -10.15 -14.35 -8.06
C LEU A 119 -10.44 -15.84 -7.94
N LEU A 120 -10.88 -16.26 -6.76
CA LEU A 120 -11.22 -17.63 -6.43
C LEU A 120 -12.73 -17.81 -6.31
N THR A 121 -13.22 -19.01 -6.57
CA THR A 121 -14.63 -19.37 -6.37
C THR A 121 -14.79 -20.80 -5.91
N ASN A 122 -15.83 -21.08 -5.13
CA ASN A 122 -16.29 -22.43 -4.81
C ASN A 122 -17.51 -22.87 -5.65
N ASN A 123 -17.97 -22.02 -6.58
CA ASN A 123 -19.05 -22.33 -7.50
C ASN A 123 -18.50 -23.16 -8.68
N PRO A 124 -18.86 -24.45 -8.82
CA PRO A 124 -18.30 -25.30 -9.86
C PRO A 124 -18.67 -24.86 -11.28
N ASP A 125 -19.73 -24.06 -11.45
CA ASP A 125 -20.20 -23.59 -12.75
C ASP A 125 -19.44 -22.35 -13.25
N VAL A 126 -18.71 -21.65 -12.37
CA VAL A 126 -17.94 -20.46 -12.72
C VAL A 126 -16.50 -20.84 -13.08
N LYS A 127 -16.11 -20.75 -14.35
CA LYS A 127 -14.74 -21.04 -14.83
C LYS A 127 -14.02 -19.81 -15.35
N THR A 128 -14.78 -18.84 -15.82
CA THR A 128 -14.30 -17.59 -16.41
C THR A 128 -15.14 -16.43 -15.89
N LEU A 129 -14.71 -15.19 -16.16
CA LEU A 129 -15.52 -14.02 -15.80
C LEU A 129 -16.91 -14.03 -16.43
N LYS A 130 -17.08 -14.65 -17.60
CA LYS A 130 -18.37 -14.68 -18.31
C LYS A 130 -19.42 -15.56 -17.64
N ASP A 131 -19.00 -16.45 -16.75
CA ASP A 131 -19.88 -17.40 -16.07
C ASP A 131 -20.52 -16.81 -14.81
N PHE A 132 -20.00 -15.68 -14.31
CA PHE A 132 -20.60 -14.96 -13.18
C PHE A 132 -21.95 -14.34 -13.56
N SER A 133 -22.88 -14.37 -12.60
CA SER A 133 -24.26 -13.90 -12.71
C SER A 133 -24.66 -13.06 -11.50
N GLU A 134 -25.88 -12.52 -11.51
CA GLU A 134 -26.48 -11.79 -10.39
C GLU A 134 -26.66 -12.63 -9.11
N LYS A 135 -26.52 -13.96 -9.21
CA LYS A 135 -26.62 -14.89 -8.07
C LYS A 135 -25.31 -15.04 -7.31
N ASP A 136 -24.19 -14.68 -7.94
CA ASP A 136 -22.87 -14.80 -7.33
C ASP A 136 -22.58 -13.59 -6.44
N ARG A 137 -21.66 -13.76 -5.48
CA ARG A 137 -21.18 -12.68 -4.63
C ARG A 137 -19.67 -12.75 -4.55
N ILE A 138 -19.02 -11.70 -5.04
CA ILE A 138 -17.56 -11.55 -5.02
C ILE A 138 -17.18 -10.73 -3.79
N ALA A 139 -16.60 -11.38 -2.79
CA ALA A 139 -16.04 -10.68 -1.64
C ALA A 139 -14.74 -9.95 -2.05
N VAL A 140 -14.60 -8.71 -1.60
CA VAL A 140 -13.40 -7.87 -1.72
C VAL A 140 -13.28 -6.97 -0.49
N PRO A 141 -12.08 -6.51 -0.08
CA PRO A 141 -11.94 -5.63 1.09
C PRO A 141 -12.68 -4.29 0.97
N ALA A 142 -12.79 -3.74 -0.24
CA ALA A 142 -13.49 -2.49 -0.52
C ALA A 142 -14.14 -2.53 -1.91
N ALA A 143 -15.44 -2.85 -1.95
CA ALA A 143 -16.19 -2.96 -3.19
C ALA A 143 -16.16 -1.65 -4.00
N GLY A 144 -16.00 -1.78 -5.32
CA GLY A 144 -15.95 -0.68 -6.29
C GLY A 144 -14.68 0.19 -6.29
N VAL A 145 -13.90 0.22 -5.19
CA VAL A 145 -12.77 1.19 -5.05
C VAL A 145 -11.43 0.59 -4.65
N GLY A 146 -11.41 -0.60 -4.02
CA GLY A 146 -10.19 -1.27 -3.58
C GLY A 146 -9.32 -1.80 -4.72
N PHE A 147 -8.13 -2.33 -4.40
CA PHE A 147 -7.23 -2.94 -5.39
C PHE A 147 -7.97 -3.95 -6.27
N GLN A 148 -8.61 -4.94 -5.64
CA GLN A 148 -9.27 -6.04 -6.33
C GLN A 148 -10.42 -5.57 -7.21
N SER A 149 -11.22 -4.63 -6.72
CA SER A 149 -12.31 -4.01 -7.49
C SER A 149 -11.78 -3.30 -8.73
N ARG A 150 -10.72 -2.49 -8.59
CA ARG A 150 -10.10 -1.77 -9.72
C ARG A 150 -9.43 -2.70 -10.72
N THR A 151 -8.77 -3.76 -10.25
CA THR A 151 -8.18 -4.79 -11.11
C THR A 151 -9.27 -5.54 -11.90
N LEU A 152 -10.37 -5.92 -11.23
CA LEU A 152 -11.51 -6.58 -11.88
C LEU A 152 -12.17 -5.66 -12.90
N GLN A 153 -12.32 -4.38 -12.59
CA GLN A 153 -12.86 -3.37 -13.51
C GLN A 153 -12.03 -3.26 -14.81
N ILE A 154 -10.70 -3.34 -14.74
CA ILE A 154 -9.82 -3.32 -15.92
C ILE A 154 -10.08 -4.55 -16.80
N GLU A 155 -10.13 -5.74 -16.21
CA GLU A 155 -10.42 -6.96 -16.99
C GLU A 155 -11.86 -6.98 -17.51
N THR A 156 -12.80 -6.41 -16.75
CA THR A 156 -14.20 -6.27 -17.16
C THR A 156 -14.32 -5.36 -18.38
N ALA A 157 -13.64 -4.20 -18.36
CA ALA A 157 -13.59 -3.31 -19.51
C ALA A 157 -13.01 -4.00 -20.74
N LYS A 158 -11.91 -4.75 -20.57
CA LYS A 158 -11.29 -5.53 -21.65
C LYS A 158 -12.22 -6.59 -22.25
N GLN A 159 -13.05 -7.26 -21.44
CA GLN A 159 -13.93 -8.34 -21.90
C GLN A 159 -15.32 -7.86 -22.37
N PHE A 160 -15.86 -6.79 -21.79
CA PHE A 160 -17.24 -6.34 -21.98
C PHE A 160 -17.36 -4.91 -22.50
N GLY A 161 -16.23 -4.24 -22.76
CA GLY A 161 -16.13 -2.85 -23.21
C GLY A 161 -16.10 -1.84 -22.06
N ASP A 162 -15.43 -0.71 -22.29
CA ASP A 162 -15.19 0.33 -21.29
C ASP A 162 -16.47 0.84 -20.62
N ALA A 163 -17.59 0.95 -21.35
CA ALA A 163 -18.87 1.38 -20.78
C ALA A 163 -19.41 0.43 -19.68
N ASN A 164 -18.95 -0.82 -19.67
CA ASN A 164 -19.40 -1.88 -18.75
C ASN A 164 -18.35 -2.20 -17.68
N TYR A 165 -17.32 -1.38 -17.49
CA TYR A 165 -16.24 -1.70 -16.54
C TYR A 165 -16.71 -2.01 -15.11
N LYS A 166 -17.86 -1.45 -14.70
CA LYS A 166 -18.49 -1.66 -13.39
C LYS A 166 -19.45 -2.86 -13.30
N LYS A 167 -19.58 -3.67 -14.35
CA LYS A 167 -20.57 -4.78 -14.40
C LYS A 167 -20.53 -5.69 -13.16
N PHE A 168 -19.35 -5.99 -12.62
CA PHE A 168 -19.23 -6.85 -11.43
C PHE A 168 -19.24 -6.09 -10.10
N ASP A 169 -19.28 -4.75 -10.11
CA ASP A 169 -19.44 -3.97 -8.88
C ASP A 169 -20.80 -4.31 -8.22
N ASP A 170 -21.84 -4.56 -9.01
CA ASP A 170 -23.21 -4.87 -8.54
C ASP A 170 -23.31 -6.19 -7.76
N ILE A 171 -22.36 -7.11 -7.95
CA ILE A 171 -22.27 -8.38 -7.23
C ILE A 171 -21.07 -8.45 -6.28
N SER A 172 -20.31 -7.35 -6.15
CA SER A 172 -19.17 -7.27 -5.26
C SER A 172 -19.60 -6.76 -3.89
N ILE A 173 -19.14 -7.41 -2.82
CA ILE A 173 -19.45 -7.02 -1.44
C ILE A 173 -18.17 -6.72 -0.66
N SER A 174 -18.25 -5.72 0.23
CA SER A 174 -17.14 -5.36 1.10
C SER A 174 -17.07 -6.33 2.28
N LEU A 175 -15.99 -7.11 2.35
CA LEU A 175 -15.71 -8.03 3.44
C LEU A 175 -14.19 -8.15 3.64
N ALA A 176 -13.73 -8.15 4.89
CA ALA A 176 -12.31 -8.30 5.19
C ALA A 176 -11.79 -9.67 4.72
N HIS A 177 -10.54 -9.74 4.25
CA HIS A 177 -9.97 -10.98 3.73
C HIS A 177 -10.10 -12.19 4.68
N PRO A 178 -9.88 -12.08 6.01
CA PRO A 178 -10.07 -13.20 6.93
C PRO A 178 -11.51 -13.74 6.92
N ASP A 179 -12.51 -12.85 6.94
CA ASP A 179 -13.92 -13.22 6.99
C ASP A 179 -14.39 -13.82 5.65
N ALA A 180 -13.93 -13.25 4.54
CA ALA A 180 -14.20 -13.78 3.19
C ALA A 180 -13.60 -15.17 3.00
N THR A 181 -12.39 -15.39 3.51
CA THR A 181 -11.72 -16.70 3.48
C THR A 181 -12.51 -17.74 4.27
N ALA A 182 -12.95 -17.39 5.49
CA ALA A 182 -13.76 -18.27 6.32
C ALA A 182 -15.09 -18.63 5.63
N ALA A 183 -15.78 -17.64 5.05
CA ALA A 183 -17.04 -17.84 4.34
C ALA A 183 -16.87 -18.74 3.10
N LEU A 184 -15.85 -18.49 2.29
CA LEU A 184 -15.60 -19.26 1.06
C LEU A 184 -15.23 -20.72 1.37
N ILE A 185 -14.40 -20.94 2.40
CA ILE A 185 -13.99 -22.29 2.84
C ILE A 185 -15.17 -23.05 3.43
N ALA A 186 -15.96 -22.43 4.31
CA ALA A 186 -17.11 -23.08 4.94
C ALA A 186 -18.14 -23.50 3.89
N GLY A 187 -18.36 -22.65 2.87
CA GLY A 187 -19.39 -22.84 1.85
C GLY A 187 -20.80 -22.70 2.41
N GLY A 188 -21.80 -22.69 1.53
CA GLY A 188 -23.21 -22.59 1.92
C GLY A 188 -23.70 -21.19 2.32
N SER A 189 -22.82 -20.19 2.29
CA SER A 189 -23.22 -18.77 2.33
C SER A 189 -23.52 -18.24 0.92
N GLU A 190 -24.06 -17.01 0.82
CA GLU A 190 -24.19 -16.33 -0.47
C GLU A 190 -22.84 -15.95 -1.10
N ILE A 191 -21.77 -15.89 -0.29
CA ILE A 191 -20.40 -15.62 -0.74
C ILE A 191 -19.83 -16.88 -1.36
N ASN A 192 -19.69 -16.84 -2.68
CA ASN A 192 -19.18 -17.95 -3.47
C ASN A 192 -17.92 -17.60 -4.27
N ALA A 193 -17.47 -16.35 -4.20
CA ALA A 193 -16.20 -15.92 -4.78
C ALA A 193 -15.48 -14.90 -3.89
N HIS A 194 -14.16 -14.86 -3.98
CA HIS A 194 -13.32 -13.91 -3.28
C HIS A 194 -12.16 -13.52 -4.19
N PHE A 195 -12.00 -12.24 -4.44
CA PHE A 195 -10.75 -11.74 -5.01
C PHE A 195 -9.79 -11.48 -3.86
N SER A 196 -8.90 -12.43 -3.62
CA SER A 196 -8.07 -12.51 -2.43
C SER A 196 -6.61 -12.17 -2.71
N SER A 197 -5.88 -11.89 -1.64
CA SER A 197 -4.43 -11.69 -1.64
C SER A 197 -3.75 -12.76 -0.77
N PRO A 198 -2.44 -12.99 -0.90
CA PRO A 198 -1.69 -13.82 0.04
C PRO A 198 -1.80 -13.29 1.49
N PRO A 199 -1.93 -14.15 2.52
CA PRO A 199 -1.91 -15.61 2.49
C PRO A 199 -3.27 -16.26 2.24
N PHE A 200 -4.34 -15.46 2.10
CA PHE A 200 -5.72 -15.93 2.07
C PHE A 200 -6.00 -16.86 0.89
N GLN A 201 -5.56 -16.49 -0.31
CA GLN A 201 -5.71 -17.35 -1.49
C GLN A 201 -5.08 -18.74 -1.32
N TYR A 202 -3.98 -18.84 -0.57
CA TYR A 202 -3.34 -20.13 -0.30
C TYR A 202 -4.15 -20.98 0.66
N GLN A 203 -4.78 -20.37 1.67
CA GLN A 203 -5.68 -21.07 2.60
C GLN A 203 -6.93 -21.57 1.87
N GLU A 204 -7.52 -20.73 1.03
CA GLU A 204 -8.72 -21.05 0.26
C GLU A 204 -8.48 -22.22 -0.70
N LEU A 205 -7.34 -22.23 -1.38
CA LEU A 205 -6.94 -23.31 -2.30
C LEU A 205 -6.60 -24.65 -1.61
N LEU A 206 -6.53 -24.71 -0.28
CA LEU A 206 -6.48 -25.99 0.43
C LEU A 206 -7.84 -26.72 0.39
N ASN A 207 -8.94 -25.99 0.18
CA ASN A 207 -10.26 -26.59 -0.01
C ASN A 207 -10.40 -27.06 -1.47
N PRO A 208 -10.60 -28.37 -1.73
CA PRO A 208 -10.68 -28.89 -3.10
C PRO A 208 -11.89 -28.39 -3.90
N LYS A 209 -12.86 -27.75 -3.25
CA LYS A 209 -14.00 -27.10 -3.92
C LYS A 209 -13.67 -25.71 -4.46
N VAL A 210 -12.59 -25.09 -4.00
CA VAL A 210 -12.19 -23.74 -4.42
C VAL A 210 -11.20 -23.85 -5.58
N HIS A 211 -11.44 -23.09 -6.65
CA HIS A 211 -10.52 -22.98 -7.79
C HIS A 211 -10.31 -21.53 -8.21
N LYS A 212 -9.17 -21.30 -8.89
CA LYS A 212 -8.80 -20.00 -9.45
C LYS A 212 -9.56 -19.75 -10.76
N VAL A 213 -10.19 -18.58 -10.85
CA VAL A 213 -10.81 -18.05 -12.08
C VAL A 213 -9.81 -17.22 -12.88
N LEU A 214 -9.07 -16.33 -12.19
CA LEU A 214 -8.01 -15.53 -12.82
C LEU A 214 -6.96 -15.05 -11.80
N SER A 215 -5.81 -14.62 -12.31
CA SER A 215 -4.79 -13.88 -11.55
C SER A 215 -4.75 -12.41 -11.98
N SER A 216 -4.50 -11.52 -11.03
CA SER A 216 -4.18 -10.12 -11.34
C SER A 216 -2.97 -9.97 -12.27
N TYR A 217 -2.03 -10.92 -12.27
CA TYR A 217 -0.91 -10.91 -13.22
C TYR A 217 -1.36 -11.20 -14.66
N ASP A 218 -2.41 -11.99 -14.87
CA ASP A 218 -2.98 -12.23 -16.21
C ASP A 218 -3.58 -10.93 -16.77
N ILE A 219 -4.16 -10.10 -15.88
CA ILE A 219 -4.77 -8.81 -16.21
C ILE A 219 -3.69 -7.77 -16.54
N LEU A 220 -2.59 -7.75 -15.77
CA LEU A 220 -1.50 -6.78 -15.91
C LEU A 220 -0.37 -7.24 -16.86
N GLY A 221 -0.45 -8.47 -17.36
CA GLY A 221 0.52 -9.05 -18.30
C GLY A 221 1.86 -9.43 -17.68
N GLY A 222 1.91 -9.77 -16.38
CA GLY A 222 3.11 -10.23 -15.69
C GLY A 222 3.20 -9.79 -14.21
N PRO A 223 4.33 -10.06 -13.54
CA PRO A 223 4.58 -9.63 -12.17
C PRO A 223 4.38 -8.13 -11.99
N ALA A 224 3.63 -7.76 -10.96
CA ALA A 224 3.20 -6.39 -10.73
C ALA A 224 3.05 -6.09 -9.24
N THR A 225 3.32 -4.85 -8.85
CA THR A 225 3.19 -4.40 -7.47
C THR A 225 1.74 -4.54 -6.98
N PHE A 226 1.59 -5.20 -5.83
CA PHE A 226 0.33 -5.24 -5.12
C PHE A 226 0.18 -3.99 -4.25
N ASN A 227 0.99 -3.89 -3.19
CA ASN A 227 0.90 -2.86 -2.16
C ASN A 227 2.03 -1.83 -2.27
N VAL A 228 1.71 -0.61 -1.88
CA VAL A 228 2.66 0.50 -1.78
C VAL A 228 2.47 1.24 -0.46
N LEU A 229 3.53 1.88 -0.01
CA LEU A 229 3.51 2.90 1.05
C LEU A 229 3.40 4.27 0.42
N TYR A 230 2.66 5.18 1.04
CA TYR A 230 2.53 6.55 0.57
C TYR A 230 2.33 7.54 1.72
N THR A 231 2.71 8.79 1.45
CA THR A 231 2.60 9.91 2.38
C THR A 231 2.34 11.22 1.64
N THR A 232 2.12 12.30 2.38
CA THR A 232 2.00 13.66 1.85
C THR A 232 3.37 14.26 1.54
N GLU A 233 3.43 15.17 0.57
CA GLU A 233 4.66 15.93 0.29
C GLU A 233 5.14 16.72 1.51
N LYS A 234 4.21 17.23 2.33
CA LYS A 234 4.53 17.92 3.57
C LYS A 234 5.34 17.03 4.54
N PHE A 235 4.90 15.80 4.81
CA PHE A 235 5.63 14.92 5.73
C PHE A 235 7.03 14.60 5.20
N HIS A 236 7.14 14.30 3.90
CA HIS A 236 8.40 14.07 3.20
C HIS A 236 9.37 15.27 3.37
N ASP A 237 8.91 16.48 3.03
CA ASP A 237 9.75 17.68 3.00
C ASP A 237 10.11 18.20 4.40
N GLU A 238 9.20 18.08 5.37
CA GLU A 238 9.42 18.55 6.75
C GLU A 238 10.14 17.53 7.62
N ASN A 239 10.25 16.26 7.20
CA ASN A 239 10.92 15.20 7.96
C ASN A 239 11.98 14.44 7.15
N PRO A 240 12.96 15.12 6.52
CA PRO A 240 13.89 14.49 5.59
C PRO A 240 14.76 13.39 6.21
N LYS A 241 15.18 13.52 7.49
CA LYS A 241 15.97 12.47 8.16
C LYS A 241 15.12 11.28 8.56
N THR A 242 13.92 11.53 9.07
CA THR A 242 12.96 10.48 9.44
C THR A 242 12.54 9.70 8.21
N TYR A 243 12.21 10.39 7.12
CA TYR A 243 11.87 9.81 5.83
C TYR A 243 13.03 8.98 5.27
N LYS A 244 14.25 9.53 5.26
CA LYS A 244 15.44 8.79 4.79
C LYS A 244 15.69 7.53 5.63
N ALA A 245 15.62 7.63 6.96
CA ALA A 245 15.77 6.46 7.85
C ALA A 245 14.71 5.39 7.55
N PHE A 246 13.48 5.81 7.28
CA PHE A 246 12.41 4.90 6.91
C PHE A 246 12.66 4.23 5.55
N TYR A 247 13.06 4.99 4.53
CA TYR A 247 13.35 4.42 3.20
C TYR A 247 14.54 3.45 3.25
N ASP A 248 15.62 3.81 3.96
CA ASP A 248 16.79 2.93 4.15
C ASP A 248 16.40 1.65 4.91
N ALA A 249 15.52 1.74 5.91
CA ALA A 249 14.99 0.58 6.62
C ALA A 249 14.24 -0.39 5.69
N LEU A 250 13.41 0.14 4.78
CA LEU A 250 12.72 -0.69 3.78
C LEU A 250 13.72 -1.40 2.85
N ALA A 251 14.75 -0.68 2.40
CA ALA A 251 15.80 -1.23 1.54
C ALA A 251 16.65 -2.30 2.24
N GLU A 252 16.95 -2.13 3.53
CA GLU A 252 17.63 -3.15 4.33
C GLU A 252 16.72 -4.38 4.55
N ALA A 253 15.44 -4.17 4.86
CA ALA A 253 14.47 -5.26 5.01
C ALA A 253 14.31 -6.10 3.74
N GLU A 254 14.25 -5.48 2.55
CA GLU A 254 14.26 -6.21 1.27
C GLU A 254 15.49 -7.13 1.15
N LYS A 255 16.69 -6.63 1.49
CA LYS A 255 17.92 -7.43 1.44
C LYS A 255 17.88 -8.60 2.43
N ILE A 256 17.39 -8.36 3.64
CA ILE A 256 17.22 -9.40 4.68
C ILE A 256 16.28 -10.50 4.17
N ILE A 257 15.12 -10.14 3.61
CA ILE A 257 14.13 -11.10 3.11
C ILE A 257 14.71 -11.94 1.98
N LYS A 258 15.44 -11.30 1.04
CA LYS A 258 16.07 -11.99 -0.09
C LYS A 258 17.22 -12.93 0.34
N ALA A 259 17.91 -12.60 1.42
CA ALA A 259 18.98 -13.42 1.97
C ALA A 259 18.46 -14.64 2.75
N ASP A 260 17.37 -14.50 3.51
CA ASP A 260 16.82 -15.56 4.36
C ASP A 260 15.29 -15.53 4.41
N LYS A 261 14.67 -16.14 3.41
CA LYS A 261 13.21 -16.28 3.29
C LYS A 261 12.58 -17.03 4.49
N PRO A 262 13.14 -18.17 4.96
CA PRO A 262 12.63 -18.82 6.18
C PRO A 262 12.64 -17.91 7.42
N ALA A 263 13.72 -17.17 7.67
CA ALA A 263 13.77 -16.24 8.80
C ALA A 263 12.73 -15.11 8.67
N ALA A 264 12.51 -14.60 7.45
CA ALA A 264 11.47 -13.61 7.18
C ALA A 264 10.06 -14.17 7.47
N ALA A 265 9.77 -15.41 7.07
CA ALA A 265 8.50 -16.07 7.39
C ALA A 265 8.25 -16.17 8.91
N GLN A 266 9.31 -16.41 9.70
CA GLN A 266 9.22 -16.41 11.16
C GLN A 266 9.00 -15.00 11.73
N ALA A 267 9.60 -13.96 11.15
CA ALA A 267 9.37 -12.57 11.54
C ALA A 267 7.90 -12.18 11.35
N TYR A 268 7.30 -12.53 10.21
CA TYR A 268 5.85 -12.36 9.98
C TYR A 268 5.02 -12.99 11.10
N ILE A 269 5.29 -14.24 11.47
CA ILE A 269 4.54 -14.92 12.54
C ILE A 269 4.68 -14.19 13.88
N ARG A 270 5.89 -13.74 14.23
CA ARG A 270 6.13 -13.01 15.49
C ARG A 270 5.41 -11.66 15.51
N VAL A 271 5.54 -10.87 14.45
CA VAL A 271 5.04 -9.50 14.38
C VAL A 271 3.52 -9.45 14.26
N GLU A 272 2.96 -10.22 13.34
CA GLU A 272 1.52 -10.27 13.09
C GLU A 272 0.79 -11.19 14.08
N GLN A 273 1.53 -11.86 14.99
CA GLN A 273 1.02 -12.86 15.93
C GLN A 273 0.20 -13.96 15.22
N SER A 274 0.60 -14.29 13.99
CA SER A 274 -0.15 -15.13 13.07
C SER A 274 -0.33 -16.55 13.63
N LYS A 275 -1.52 -17.11 13.39
CA LYS A 275 -1.83 -18.52 13.73
C LYS A 275 -1.58 -19.48 12.57
N LEU A 276 -1.07 -18.97 11.44
CA LEU A 276 -0.76 -19.81 10.29
C LEU A 276 0.41 -20.75 10.62
N PRO A 277 0.37 -22.01 10.14
CA PRO A 277 1.52 -22.90 10.24
C PRO A 277 2.74 -22.29 9.55
N LEU A 278 3.91 -22.35 10.20
CA LEU A 278 5.16 -21.81 9.63
C LEU A 278 5.44 -22.35 8.22
N ALA A 279 5.26 -23.65 8.01
CA ALA A 279 5.44 -24.27 6.70
C ALA A 279 4.56 -23.66 5.59
N LEU A 280 3.34 -23.19 5.93
CA LEU A 280 2.49 -22.50 4.97
C LEU A 280 3.06 -21.12 4.65
N VAL A 281 3.50 -20.37 5.66
CA VAL A 281 4.10 -19.04 5.46
C VAL A 281 5.41 -19.15 4.66
N GLU A 282 6.29 -20.10 4.99
CA GLU A 282 7.52 -20.36 4.25
C GLU A 282 7.24 -20.68 2.78
N LYS A 283 6.24 -21.53 2.51
CA LYS A 283 5.81 -21.84 1.13
C LYS A 283 5.40 -20.58 0.37
N ILE A 284 4.68 -19.65 1.01
CA ILE A 284 4.24 -18.40 0.39
C ILE A 284 5.44 -17.48 0.13
N VAL A 285 6.33 -17.29 1.11
CA VAL A 285 7.50 -16.41 0.96
C VAL A 285 8.47 -16.94 -0.12
N GLN A 286 8.51 -18.26 -0.31
CA GLN A 286 9.31 -18.93 -1.33
C GLN A 286 8.64 -19.05 -2.70
N ASP A 287 7.37 -18.67 -2.82
CA ASP A 287 6.63 -18.77 -4.08
C ASP A 287 7.30 -17.89 -5.17
N PRO A 288 7.64 -18.45 -6.35
CA PRO A 288 8.28 -17.68 -7.41
C PRO A 288 7.39 -16.58 -8.01
N GLU A 289 6.08 -16.58 -7.78
CA GLU A 289 5.20 -15.47 -8.17
C GLU A 289 5.31 -14.26 -7.22
N ILE A 290 5.99 -14.41 -6.08
CA ILE A 290 6.11 -13.40 -5.04
C ILE A 290 7.55 -12.85 -4.96
N ASP A 291 7.67 -11.54 -5.15
CA ASP A 291 8.90 -10.79 -4.89
C ASP A 291 8.64 -9.68 -3.87
N PHE A 292 9.36 -9.72 -2.75
CA PHE A 292 9.32 -8.65 -1.75
C PHE A 292 10.37 -7.61 -2.14
N THR A 293 9.91 -6.52 -2.73
CA THR A 293 10.78 -5.45 -3.24
C THR A 293 10.18 -4.07 -3.05
N ILE A 294 11.06 -3.10 -2.79
CA ILE A 294 10.70 -1.67 -2.71
C ILE A 294 10.56 -1.01 -4.08
N VAL A 295 11.02 -1.68 -5.16
CA VAL A 295 10.95 -1.17 -6.53
C VAL A 295 9.56 -1.46 -7.12
N PRO A 296 8.83 -0.43 -7.61
CA PRO A 296 7.52 -0.65 -8.21
C PRO A 296 7.62 -1.37 -9.56
N GLN A 297 6.71 -2.31 -9.82
CA GLN A 297 6.59 -3.04 -11.07
C GLN A 297 5.19 -2.86 -11.66
N ARG A 298 5.12 -2.52 -12.94
CA ARG A 298 3.89 -2.37 -13.76
C ARG A 298 2.82 -1.44 -13.21
N THR A 299 3.16 -0.52 -12.31
CA THR A 299 2.19 0.39 -11.70
C THR A 299 1.58 1.35 -12.74
N TYR A 300 2.32 1.68 -13.81
CA TYR A 300 1.85 2.59 -14.86
C TYR A 300 0.67 2.04 -15.65
N ILE A 301 0.54 0.70 -15.75
CA ILE A 301 -0.62 0.07 -16.39
C ILE A 301 -1.92 0.48 -15.68
N TYR A 302 -1.91 0.50 -14.34
CA TYR A 302 -3.06 0.98 -13.58
C TYR A 302 -3.35 2.46 -13.86
N ALA A 303 -2.32 3.32 -13.85
CA ALA A 303 -2.50 4.74 -14.12
C ALA A 303 -3.12 5.00 -15.51
N GLU A 304 -2.64 4.29 -16.54
CA GLU A 304 -3.17 4.39 -17.91
C GLU A 304 -4.63 3.89 -17.99
N LYS A 305 -4.89 2.66 -17.53
CA LYS A 305 -6.21 2.05 -17.68
C LYS A 305 -7.27 2.77 -16.85
N LEU A 306 -6.94 3.17 -15.62
CA LEU A 306 -7.90 3.88 -14.76
C LEU A 306 -8.17 5.31 -15.25
N GLN A 307 -7.21 5.96 -15.91
CA GLN A 307 -7.47 7.24 -16.59
C GLN A 307 -8.37 7.03 -17.82
N ALA A 308 -8.13 6.00 -18.63
CA ALA A 308 -8.97 5.67 -19.79
C ALA A 308 -10.43 5.37 -19.40
N LEU A 309 -10.63 4.71 -18.25
CA LEU A 309 -11.95 4.42 -17.68
C LEU A 309 -12.61 5.62 -16.96
N GLY A 310 -11.94 6.78 -16.92
CA GLY A 310 -12.43 7.98 -16.24
C GLY A 310 -12.44 7.88 -14.70
N VAL A 311 -11.74 6.89 -14.13
CA VAL A 311 -11.57 6.75 -12.67
C VAL A 311 -10.56 7.78 -12.16
N LEU A 312 -9.46 8.01 -12.90
CA LEU A 312 -8.50 9.08 -12.63
C LEU A 312 -8.78 10.26 -13.56
N LYS A 313 -8.73 11.48 -13.02
CA LYS A 313 -8.95 12.71 -13.81
C LYS A 313 -7.68 13.15 -14.53
N ASN A 314 -6.53 13.03 -13.87
CA ASN A 314 -5.23 13.42 -14.39
C ASN A 314 -4.53 12.23 -15.05
N LYS A 315 -3.86 12.50 -16.16
CA LYS A 315 -2.95 11.54 -16.81
C LYS A 315 -1.57 11.63 -16.19
N ALA A 316 -1.01 10.49 -15.78
CA ALA A 316 0.41 10.37 -15.44
C ALA A 316 1.24 10.22 -16.73
N GLY A 317 2.35 10.95 -16.83
CA GLY A 317 3.36 10.79 -17.88
C GLY A 317 4.25 9.58 -17.64
N SER A 318 4.52 9.26 -16.38
CA SER A 318 5.28 8.07 -15.97
C SER A 318 4.96 7.69 -14.53
N TRP A 319 5.49 6.55 -14.07
CA TRP A 319 5.36 6.17 -12.66
C TRP A 319 6.06 7.11 -11.69
N LYS A 320 7.06 7.86 -12.17
CA LYS A 320 7.81 8.85 -11.40
C LYS A 320 6.94 10.05 -10.99
N ASP A 321 5.79 10.26 -11.65
CA ASP A 321 4.86 11.34 -11.32
C ASP A 321 4.10 11.10 -10.00
N TYR A 322 4.00 9.84 -9.58
CA TYR A 322 3.27 9.42 -8.38
C TYR A 322 4.14 8.64 -7.38
N PHE A 323 5.46 8.60 -7.58
CA PHE A 323 6.45 8.12 -6.61
C PHE A 323 7.41 9.25 -6.24
N PHE A 324 7.82 9.34 -4.97
CA PHE A 324 8.90 10.22 -4.53
C PHE A 324 10.24 9.82 -5.18
N GLU A 325 11.18 10.76 -5.20
CA GLU A 325 12.42 10.65 -5.99
C GLU A 325 13.36 9.53 -5.51
N GLU A 326 13.34 9.19 -4.23
CA GLU A 326 14.14 8.10 -3.66
C GLU A 326 13.79 6.75 -4.30
N ALA A 327 12.53 6.56 -4.70
CA ALA A 327 12.09 5.35 -5.39
C ALA A 327 12.61 5.25 -6.83
N HIS A 328 13.10 6.35 -7.42
CA HIS A 328 13.46 6.43 -8.85
C HIS A 328 14.78 5.73 -9.20
N GLY A 329 15.54 5.27 -8.19
CA GLY A 329 16.85 4.64 -8.37
C GLY A 329 16.83 3.22 -8.93
N GLY A 330 15.67 2.55 -8.95
CA GLY A 330 15.49 1.24 -9.59
C GLY A 330 14.82 1.33 -10.97
N ASP A 331 14.87 0.23 -11.73
CA ASP A 331 14.12 0.06 -12.98
C ASP A 331 12.63 -0.18 -12.68
N GLY A 332 11.96 0.87 -12.23
CA GLY A 332 10.54 0.83 -11.88
C GLY A 332 9.60 0.90 -13.09
N SER A 333 8.40 0.35 -12.89
CA SER A 333 7.26 0.19 -13.81
C SER A 333 7.47 -0.81 -14.95
#